data_AF-A0A2U9P4M2-F1
#
_entry.id   AF-A0A2U9P4M2-F1
#
_cell.length_a   1.000
_cell.length_b   1.000
_cell.length_c   1.000
_cell.angle_alpha   90.00
_cell.angle_beta   90.00
_cell.angle_gamma   90.00
#
_symmetry.space_group_name_H-M   'P 1'
#
loop_
_entity.id
_entity.type
_entity.pdbx_description
1 polymer ?
#
loop_
_entity_poly.entity_id
_entity_poly.type
_entity_poly.pdbx_seq_one_letter_code
_entity_poly.pdbx_strand_id
1 'polypeptide(L)'
;MSAPDGSPVGAERSIGQLFASATTELSALVHDEIALAKAQLKQDVKRGAVSGGAFSAAGVVFVFSLPMLNFALAYGIRTWSHWNLAVCFLLSFAANVLVAGLLALIGVSFAKKAQKGKGPQKVAASMKESAGVLQNAKPHPRPERPALEERAPEAIEAVARSSS
;
A
#
# COMPACT_ATOMS: atom_id res chain seq x y z
N MET A 1 -58.60 -39.56 8.54
CA MET A 1 -57.77 -39.20 7.38
C MET A 1 -57.63 -37.68 7.37
N SER A 2 -56.57 -37.06 7.89
CA SER A 2 -55.15 -37.09 7.47
C SER A 2 -54.91 -36.42 6.12
N ALA A 3 -54.56 -35.14 6.15
CA ALA A 3 -53.73 -34.51 5.13
C ALA A 3 -52.38 -34.21 5.81
N PRO A 4 -51.27 -34.84 5.40
CA PRO A 4 -49.94 -34.48 5.86
C PRO A 4 -49.40 -33.36 4.97
N ASP A 5 -49.21 -32.16 5.53
CA ASP A 5 -48.41 -31.11 4.90
C ASP A 5 -46.94 -31.53 4.94
N GLY A 6 -46.53 -32.24 3.89
CA GLY A 6 -45.14 -32.56 3.59
C GLY A 6 -44.40 -31.30 3.16
N SER A 7 -43.96 -30.50 4.13
CA SER A 7 -42.76 -29.71 3.94
C SER A 7 -41.61 -30.71 3.76
N PRO A 8 -40.89 -30.72 2.62
CA PRO A 8 -39.79 -31.64 2.43
C PRO A 8 -38.61 -31.20 3.31
N VAL A 9 -38.67 -31.58 4.57
CA VAL A 9 -37.51 -31.69 5.46
C VAL A 9 -36.69 -32.85 4.92
N GLY A 10 -35.74 -32.57 4.03
CA GLY A 10 -34.81 -33.59 3.54
C GLY A 10 -34.61 -33.69 2.03
N ALA A 11 -34.72 -32.59 1.27
CA ALA A 11 -33.97 -32.54 0.02
C ALA A 11 -32.48 -32.45 0.40
N GLU A 12 -31.77 -33.59 0.41
CA GLU A 12 -30.31 -33.62 0.55
C GLU A 12 -29.74 -32.62 -0.45
N ARG A 13 -29.16 -31.53 0.06
CA ARG A 13 -28.65 -30.46 -0.78
C ARG A 13 -27.62 -31.07 -1.70
N SER A 14 -27.86 -31.01 -3.01
CA SER A 14 -26.95 -31.64 -3.97
C SER A 14 -25.55 -31.08 -3.77
N ILE A 15 -24.51 -31.90 -3.97
CA ILE A 15 -23.11 -31.47 -3.79
C ILE A 15 -22.81 -30.21 -4.63
N GLY A 16 -23.46 -30.05 -5.79
CA GLY A 16 -23.38 -28.83 -6.60
C GLY A 16 -23.99 -27.60 -5.93
N GLN A 17 -25.11 -27.74 -5.19
CA GLN A 17 -25.71 -26.65 -4.43
C GLN A 17 -24.93 -26.29 -3.15
N LEU A 18 -24.18 -27.23 -2.55
CA LEU A 18 -23.28 -26.96 -1.43
C LEU A 18 -22.04 -26.20 -1.91
N PHE A 19 -21.45 -26.63 -3.02
CA PHE A 19 -20.30 -25.97 -3.62
C PHE A 19 -20.64 -24.55 -4.12
N ALA A 20 -21.82 -24.37 -4.73
CA ALA A 20 -22.31 -23.06 -5.15
C ALA A 20 -22.51 -22.11 -3.95
N SER A 21 -23.08 -22.60 -2.85
CA SER A 21 -23.24 -21.81 -1.62
C SER A 21 -21.91 -21.47 -0.96
N ALA A 22 -21.00 -22.43 -0.81
CA ALA A 22 -19.67 -22.19 -0.26
C ALA A 22 -18.87 -21.18 -1.11
N THR A 23 -18.97 -21.28 -2.44
CA THR A 23 -18.33 -20.30 -3.35
C THR A 23 -18.92 -18.91 -3.18
N THR A 24 -20.24 -18.81 -2.98
CA THR A 24 -20.92 -17.53 -2.76
C THR A 24 -20.48 -16.89 -1.44
N GLU A 25 -20.37 -17.66 -0.35
CA GLU A 25 -19.89 -17.17 0.95
C GLU A 25 -18.43 -16.73 0.90
N LEU A 26 -17.57 -17.48 0.21
CA LEU A 26 -16.18 -17.07 -0.02
C LEU A 26 -16.11 -15.78 -0.82
N SER A 27 -16.96 -15.61 -1.84
CA SER A 27 -17.03 -14.36 -2.60
C SER A 27 -17.47 -13.18 -1.74
N ALA A 28 -18.43 -13.39 -0.84
CA ALA A 28 -18.87 -12.37 0.11
C ALA A 28 -17.75 -11.99 1.09
N LEU A 29 -17.03 -12.96 1.64
CA LEU A 29 -15.91 -12.73 2.55
C LEU A 29 -14.77 -11.93 1.89
N VAL A 30 -14.41 -12.28 0.65
CA VAL A 30 -13.39 -11.54 -0.10
C VAL A 30 -13.83 -10.10 -0.35
N HIS A 31 -15.12 -9.87 -0.64
CA HIS A 31 -15.64 -8.51 -0.82
C HIS A 31 -15.52 -7.68 0.46
N ASP A 32 -15.86 -8.27 1.61
CA ASP A 32 -15.75 -7.62 2.91
C ASP A 32 -14.29 -7.32 3.30
N GLU A 33 -13.36 -8.24 3.05
CA GLU A 33 -11.94 -8.03 3.31
C GLU A 33 -11.37 -6.89 2.44
N ILE A 34 -11.80 -6.81 1.17
CA ILE A 34 -11.44 -5.70 0.28
C ILE A 34 -12.05 -4.39 0.78
N ALA A 35 -13.31 -4.41 1.23
CA ALA A 35 -13.98 -3.24 1.77
C ALA A 35 -13.26 -2.72 3.03
N LEU A 36 -12.84 -3.63 3.91
CA LEU A 36 -12.05 -3.33 5.10
C LEU A 36 -10.67 -2.76 4.75
N ALA A 37 -9.93 -3.44 3.86
CA ALA A 37 -8.62 -2.98 3.40
C ALA A 37 -8.71 -1.59 2.77
N LYS A 38 -9.78 -1.33 1.99
CA LYS A 38 -10.03 -0.01 1.40
C LYS A 38 -10.33 1.06 2.47
N ALA A 39 -11.06 0.71 3.52
CA ALA A 39 -11.30 1.61 4.65
C ALA A 39 -10.00 1.94 5.39
N GLN A 40 -9.16 0.94 5.65
CA GLN A 40 -7.86 1.11 6.30
C GLN A 40 -6.92 1.96 5.45
N LEU A 41 -6.83 1.69 4.13
CA LEU A 41 -6.07 2.51 3.18
C LEU A 41 -6.54 3.97 3.18
N LYS A 42 -7.85 4.22 3.17
CA LYS A 42 -8.39 5.59 3.24
C LYS A 42 -8.01 6.27 4.55
N GLN A 43 -8.03 5.53 5.67
CA GLN A 43 -7.66 6.06 6.97
C GLN A 43 -6.16 6.38 7.04
N ASP A 44 -5.31 5.51 6.49
CA ASP A 44 -3.86 5.71 6.39
C ASP A 44 -3.51 6.89 5.50
N VAL A 45 -4.15 7.01 4.33
CA VAL A 45 -4.00 8.16 3.42
C VAL A 45 -4.45 9.43 4.11
N LYS A 46 -5.61 9.43 4.80
CA LYS A 46 -6.10 10.61 5.52
C LYS A 46 -5.12 11.01 6.63
N ARG A 47 -4.61 10.05 7.40
CA ARG A 47 -3.64 10.32 8.48
C ARG A 47 -2.30 10.82 7.93
N GLY A 48 -1.83 10.22 6.84
CA GLY A 48 -0.64 10.65 6.11
C GLY A 48 -0.80 12.05 5.51
N ALA A 49 -1.96 12.37 4.93
CA ALA A 49 -2.25 13.67 4.36
C ALA A 49 -2.36 14.77 5.42
N VAL A 50 -3.05 14.51 6.54
CA VAL A 50 -3.17 15.48 7.64
C VAL A 50 -1.81 15.77 8.27
N SER A 51 -1.04 14.72 8.58
CA SER A 51 0.29 14.90 9.16
C SER A 51 1.27 15.54 8.17
N GLY A 52 1.29 15.09 6.91
CA GLY A 52 2.13 15.67 5.85
C GLY A 52 1.79 17.13 5.57
N GLY A 53 0.51 17.48 5.52
CA GLY A 53 0.04 18.85 5.36
C GLY A 53 0.41 19.74 6.54
N ALA A 54 0.17 19.27 7.77
CA ALA A 54 0.54 20.01 8.98
C ALA A 54 2.06 20.21 9.11
N PHE A 55 2.87 19.19 8.80
CA PHE A 55 4.34 19.32 8.78
C PHE A 55 4.82 20.30 7.71
N SER A 56 4.19 20.31 6.54
CA SER A 56 4.53 21.27 5.48
C SER A 56 4.21 22.71 5.91
N ALA A 57 3.03 22.93 6.48
CA ALA A 57 2.65 24.24 7.01
C ALA A 57 3.58 24.69 8.16
N ALA A 58 3.89 23.79 9.09
CA ALA A 58 4.83 24.07 10.17
C ALA A 58 6.24 24.42 9.63
N GLY A 59 6.70 23.73 8.58
CA GLY A 59 7.96 24.05 7.91
C GLY A 59 7.97 25.46 7.30
N VAL A 60 6.89 25.86 6.64
CA VAL A 60 6.75 27.21 6.07
C VAL A 60 6.78 28.27 7.17
N VAL A 61 5.98 28.09 8.23
CA VAL A 61 5.95 29.02 9.37
C VAL A 61 7.32 29.10 10.05
N PHE A 62 8.02 27.98 10.20
CA PHE A 62 9.35 27.92 10.79
C PHE A 62 10.38 28.68 9.94
N VAL A 63 10.37 28.51 8.62
CA VAL A 63 11.26 29.27 7.72
C VAL A 63 10.96 30.77 7.79
N PHE A 64 9.68 31.15 7.83
CA PHE A 64 9.27 32.54 7.90
C PHE A 64 9.60 33.20 9.26
N SER A 65 9.74 32.42 10.33
CA SER A 65 10.13 32.91 11.66
C SER A 65 11.64 33.03 11.87
N LEU A 66 12.48 32.42 11.00
CA LEU A 66 13.94 32.46 11.12
C LEU A 66 14.54 33.88 11.21
N PRO A 67 14.10 34.88 10.41
CA PRO A 67 14.61 36.24 10.55
C PRO A 67 14.34 36.81 11.94
N MET A 68 13.10 36.63 12.44
CA MET A 68 12.70 37.11 13.77
C MET A 68 13.48 36.41 14.89
N LEU A 69 13.70 35.09 14.76
CA LEU A 69 14.53 34.32 15.68
C LEU A 69 15.98 34.81 15.68
N ASN A 70 16.52 35.19 14.52
CA ASN A 70 17.86 35.72 14.41
C ASN A 70 18.00 37.08 15.12
N PHE A 71 17.02 37.98 14.95
CA PHE A 71 16.96 39.23 15.71
C PHE A 71 16.92 38.96 17.22
N ALA A 72 16.02 38.08 17.67
CA ALA A 72 15.89 37.74 19.08
C ALA A 72 17.21 37.23 19.68
N LEU A 73 17.91 36.32 18.98
CA LEU A 73 19.22 35.82 19.41
C LEU A 73 20.28 36.92 19.40
N ALA A 74 20.34 37.76 18.36
CA ALA A 74 21.34 38.82 18.26
C ALA A 74 21.22 39.83 19.41
N TYR A 75 19.99 40.25 19.73
CA TYR A 75 19.73 41.11 20.89
C TYR A 75 20.00 40.40 22.21
N GLY A 76 19.66 39.10 22.32
CA GLY A 76 19.96 38.29 23.50
C GLY A 76 21.46 38.12 23.76
N ILE A 77 22.29 37.98 22.72
CA ILE A 77 23.75 37.91 22.88
C ILE A 77 24.31 39.30 23.24
N ARG A 78 23.75 40.35 22.63
CA ARG A 78 24.18 41.73 22.89
C ARG A 78 23.98 42.14 24.35
N THR A 79 22.89 41.72 25.02
CA THR A 79 22.63 42.08 26.42
C THR A 79 23.67 41.52 27.39
N TRP A 80 24.22 40.34 27.11
CA TRP A 80 25.25 39.72 27.96
C TRP A 80 26.66 40.20 27.61
N SER A 81 26.95 40.38 26.32
CA SER A 81 28.33 40.54 25.85
C SER A 81 28.75 41.98 25.56
N HIS A 82 27.81 42.92 25.39
CA HIS A 82 28.07 44.31 24.93
C HIS A 82 28.89 44.44 23.61
N TRP A 83 29.15 43.33 22.92
CA TRP A 83 29.88 43.23 21.65
C TRP A 83 29.16 43.89 20.50
N ASN A 84 29.92 44.31 19.48
CA ASN A 84 29.39 44.96 18.28
C ASN A 84 28.21 44.18 17.68
N LEU A 85 27.12 44.88 17.30
CA LEU A 85 25.89 44.25 16.81
C LEU A 85 26.16 43.31 15.63
N ALA A 86 27.06 43.69 14.72
CA ALA A 86 27.42 42.87 13.57
C ALA A 86 27.93 41.49 13.97
N VAL A 87 28.77 41.41 15.01
CA VAL A 87 29.31 40.14 15.52
C VAL A 87 28.19 39.30 16.13
N CYS A 88 27.26 39.91 16.86
CA CYS A 88 26.11 39.20 17.44
C CYS A 88 25.20 38.59 16.36
N PHE A 89 24.88 39.32 15.29
CA PHE A 89 24.10 38.78 14.17
C PHE A 89 24.80 37.62 13.47
N LEU A 90 26.12 37.73 13.28
CA LEU A 90 26.91 36.70 12.64
C LEU A 90 26.96 35.42 13.50
N LEU A 91 27.08 35.56 14.82
CA LEU A 91 27.04 34.46 15.77
C LEU A 91 25.65 33.80 15.83
N SER A 92 24.58 34.59 15.86
CA SER A 92 23.19 34.10 15.80
C SER A 92 22.91 33.34 14.50
N PHE A 93 23.42 33.85 13.38
CA PHE A 93 23.31 33.15 12.10
C PHE A 93 24.07 31.82 12.13
N ALA A 94 25.33 31.82 12.60
CA ALA A 94 26.10 30.59 12.75
C ALA A 94 25.41 29.56 13.64
N ALA A 95 24.82 29.99 14.77
CA ALA A 95 24.04 29.12 15.64
C ALA A 95 22.83 28.51 14.93
N ASN A 96 22.06 29.31 14.18
CA ASN A 96 20.93 28.80 13.39
C ASN A 96 21.37 27.81 12.31
N VAL A 97 22.50 28.06 11.64
CA VAL A 97 23.07 27.14 10.63
C VAL A 97 23.48 25.81 11.27
N LEU A 98 24.10 25.84 12.45
CA LEU A 98 24.46 24.62 13.19
C LEU A 98 23.21 23.80 13.57
N VAL A 99 22.18 24.45 14.09
CA VAL A 99 20.89 23.80 14.42
C VAL A 99 20.25 23.23 13.16
N ALA A 100 20.19 23.99 12.07
CA ALA A 100 19.65 23.52 10.79
C ALA A 100 20.43 22.32 10.25
N GLY A 101 21.76 22.34 10.33
CA GLY A 101 22.62 21.21 9.95
C GLY A 101 22.34 19.97 10.79
N LEU A 102 22.16 20.11 12.11
CA LEU A 102 21.84 18.99 12.99
C LEU A 102 20.45 18.42 12.68
N LEU A 103 19.44 19.27 12.49
CA LEU A 103 18.10 18.85 12.08
C LEU A 103 18.12 18.13 10.72
N ALA A 104 18.90 18.63 9.76
CA ALA A 104 19.06 17.99 8.45
C ALA A 104 19.72 16.60 8.58
N LEU A 105 20.76 16.46 9.41
CA LEU A 105 21.40 15.16 9.67
C LEU A 105 20.43 14.17 10.31
N ILE A 106 19.61 14.62 11.27
CA ILE A 106 18.56 13.80 11.88
C ILE A 106 17.54 13.40 10.81
N GLY A 107 17.02 14.35 10.03
CA GLY A 107 16.06 14.11 8.96
C GLY A 107 16.57 13.09 7.93
N VAL A 108 17.82 13.24 7.48
CA VAL A 108 18.48 12.29 6.57
C VAL A 108 18.66 10.92 7.23
N SER A 109 19.00 10.87 8.52
CA SER A 109 19.15 9.61 9.24
C SER A 109 17.82 8.85 9.38
N PHE A 110 16.73 9.56 9.66
CA PHE A 110 15.38 9.01 9.67
C PHE A 110 14.95 8.56 8.27
N ALA A 111 15.20 9.38 7.24
CA ALA A 111 14.91 9.01 5.85
C ALA A 111 15.70 7.77 5.41
N LYS A 112 16.99 7.67 5.76
CA LYS A 112 17.81 6.47 5.49
C LYS A 112 17.29 5.23 6.23
N LYS A 113 16.83 5.37 7.48
CA LYS A 113 16.19 4.27 8.22
C LYS A 113 14.89 3.84 7.55
N ALA A 114 14.05 4.78 7.13
CA ALA A 114 12.82 4.51 6.40
C ALA A 114 13.08 3.85 5.04
N GLN A 115 14.14 4.26 4.31
CA GLN A 115 14.54 3.66 3.04
C GLN A 115 15.15 2.26 3.19
N LYS A 116 15.90 1.99 4.27
CA LYS A 116 16.36 0.62 4.59
C LYS A 116 15.18 -0.31 4.88
N GLY A 117 14.10 0.22 5.46
CA GLY A 117 12.78 -0.39 5.47
C GLY A 117 12.15 -0.39 4.08
N LYS A 118 12.67 -1.22 3.17
CA LYS A 118 12.26 -1.38 1.76
C LYS A 118 10.79 -1.81 1.54
N GLY A 119 9.87 -1.63 2.48
CA GLY A 119 8.47 -2.05 2.38
C GLY A 119 7.67 -1.24 1.35
N PRO A 120 7.50 0.09 1.52
CA PRO A 120 6.57 0.85 0.67
C PRO A 120 7.04 1.03 -0.78
N GLN A 121 8.33 1.28 -0.99
CA GLN A 121 8.90 1.51 -2.32
C GLN A 121 9.02 0.23 -3.16
N LYS A 122 9.34 -0.93 -2.56
CA LYS A 122 9.38 -2.19 -3.30
C LYS A 122 7.99 -2.66 -3.71
N VAL A 123 6.99 -2.43 -2.87
CA VAL A 123 5.59 -2.78 -3.19
C VAL A 123 5.11 -1.91 -4.35
N ALA A 124 5.36 -0.60 -4.31
CA ALA A 124 5.03 0.28 -5.43
C ALA A 124 5.78 -0.08 -6.73
N ALA A 125 7.07 -0.43 -6.64
CA ALA A 125 7.86 -0.87 -7.79
C ALA A 125 7.38 -2.22 -8.35
N SER A 126 7.11 -3.20 -7.49
CA SER A 126 6.64 -4.53 -7.89
C SER A 126 5.23 -4.48 -8.52
N MET A 127 4.36 -3.58 -8.04
CA MET A 127 3.07 -3.35 -8.67
C MET A 127 3.20 -2.70 -10.05
N LYS A 128 4.13 -1.74 -10.21
CA LYS A 128 4.39 -1.10 -11.50
C LYS A 128 5.01 -2.06 -12.51
N GLU A 129 5.87 -2.96 -12.05
CA GLU A 129 6.46 -4.04 -12.84
C GLU A 129 5.39 -5.08 -13.24
N SER A 130 4.53 -5.49 -12.30
CA SER A 130 3.42 -6.43 -12.58
C SER A 130 2.42 -5.85 -13.58
N ALA A 131 2.08 -4.56 -13.47
CA ALA A 131 1.26 -3.86 -14.46
C ALA A 131 1.96 -3.80 -15.83
N GLY A 132 3.28 -3.59 -15.84
CA GLY A 132 4.13 -3.60 -17.03
C GLY A 132 4.18 -4.94 -17.76
N VAL A 133 4.13 -6.05 -17.03
CA VAL A 133 4.08 -7.40 -17.61
C VAL A 133 2.68 -7.70 -18.15
N LEU A 134 1.64 -7.33 -17.41
CA LEU A 134 0.25 -7.58 -17.82
C LEU A 134 -0.19 -6.75 -19.04
N GLN A 135 0.29 -5.51 -19.17
CA GLN A 135 0.03 -4.69 -20.37
C GLN A 135 0.76 -5.21 -21.64
N ASN A 136 1.87 -5.93 -21.46
CA ASN A 136 2.65 -6.50 -22.57
C ASN A 136 2.22 -7.94 -22.92
N ALA A 137 1.43 -8.59 -22.07
CA ALA A 137 0.80 -9.87 -22.38
C ALA A 137 -0.36 -9.65 -23.37
N LYS A 138 -0.08 -9.75 -24.67
CA LYS A 138 -1.14 -9.87 -25.69
C LYS A 138 -2.03 -11.08 -25.34
N PRO A 139 -3.37 -10.97 -25.40
CA PRO A 139 -4.26 -12.13 -25.30
C PRO A 139 -3.90 -13.09 -26.44
N HIS A 140 -3.28 -14.23 -26.10
CA HIS A 140 -3.07 -15.27 -27.09
C HIS A 140 -4.43 -15.89 -27.42
N PRO A 141 -4.86 -15.86 -28.70
CA PRO A 141 -5.99 -16.65 -29.13
C PRO A 141 -5.66 -18.10 -28.78
N ARG A 142 -6.53 -18.75 -28.01
CA ARG A 142 -6.45 -20.20 -27.78
C ARG A 142 -6.47 -20.82 -29.18
N PRO A 143 -5.42 -21.54 -29.62
CA PRO A 143 -5.55 -22.32 -30.84
C PRO A 143 -6.68 -23.32 -30.58
N GLU A 144 -7.79 -23.15 -31.30
CA GLU A 144 -8.79 -24.19 -31.41
C GLU A 144 -8.04 -25.42 -31.89
N ARG A 145 -7.97 -26.47 -31.06
CA ARG A 145 -7.31 -27.72 -31.44
C ARG A 145 -8.23 -28.39 -32.47
N PRO A 146 -7.90 -28.44 -33.77
CA PRO A 146 -8.54 -29.42 -34.63
C PRO A 146 -7.91 -30.77 -34.24
N ALA A 147 -8.71 -31.83 -34.18
CA ALA A 147 -8.29 -33.22 -33.99
C ALA A 147 -8.04 -33.74 -32.55
N LEU A 148 -8.85 -33.33 -31.57
CA LEU A 148 -9.09 -34.20 -30.39
C LEU A 148 -10.18 -35.26 -30.66
N GLU A 149 -10.98 -35.10 -31.70
CA GLU A 149 -12.05 -36.04 -32.06
C GLU A 149 -11.50 -37.32 -32.73
N GLU A 150 -10.39 -37.21 -33.46
CA GLU A 150 -9.81 -38.32 -34.24
C GLU A 150 -8.92 -39.25 -33.39
N ARG A 151 -8.36 -38.75 -32.27
CA ARG A 151 -7.44 -39.51 -31.39
C ARG A 151 -8.12 -40.17 -30.19
N ALA A 152 -9.40 -39.86 -29.96
CA ALA A 152 -10.19 -40.49 -28.90
C ALA A 152 -10.33 -42.02 -29.11
N PRO A 153 -10.72 -42.56 -30.29
CA PRO A 153 -10.99 -43.99 -30.44
C PRO A 153 -9.77 -44.89 -30.20
N GLU A 154 -8.56 -44.45 -30.57
CA GLU A 154 -7.34 -45.25 -30.36
C GLU A 154 -6.89 -45.32 -28.89
N ALA A 155 -7.12 -44.25 -28.12
CA ALA A 155 -6.71 -44.19 -26.71
C ALA A 155 -7.62 -45.06 -25.81
N ILE A 156 -8.91 -45.16 -26.14
CA ILE A 156 -9.85 -46.05 -25.44
C ILE A 156 -9.62 -47.53 -25.80
N GLU A 157 -9.25 -47.84 -27.05
CA GLU A 157 -8.95 -49.22 -27.48
C GLU A 157 -7.61 -49.74 -26.93
N ALA A 158 -6.60 -48.87 -26.81
CA ALA A 158 -5.31 -49.21 -26.20
C ALA A 158 -5.43 -49.51 -24.69
N VAL A 159 -6.35 -48.83 -23.99
CA VAL A 159 -6.66 -49.12 -22.57
C VAL A 159 -7.42 -50.44 -22.42
N ALA A 160 -8.34 -50.76 -23.32
CA ALA A 160 -9.13 -52.00 -23.26
C ALA A 160 -8.29 -53.27 -23.53
N ARG A 161 -7.24 -53.18 -24.36
CA ARG A 161 -6.37 -54.31 -24.71
C ARG A 161 -5.33 -54.66 -23.64
N SER A 162 -5.10 -53.79 -22.66
CA SER A 162 -4.12 -53.99 -21.58
C SER A 162 -4.70 -54.69 -20.34
N SER A 163 -6.00 -54.99 -20.33
CA SER A 163 -6.72 -55.54 -19.17
C SER A 163 -7.32 -56.93 -19.41
N SER A 164 -6.74 -57.73 -20.30
CA SER A 164 -7.08 -59.16 -20.50
C SER A 164 -5.86 -60.05 -20.33
#